data_AF-K0P5Q4-F1
#
_entry.id   AF-K0P5Q4-F1
#
_cell.length_a   1.000
_cell.length_b   1.000
_cell.length_c   1.000
_cell.angle_alpha   90.00
_cell.angle_beta   90.00
_cell.angle_gamma   90.00
#
_symmetry.space_group_name_H-M   'P 1'
#
loop_
_entity.id
_entity.type
_entity.pdbx_description
1 polymer ?
#
loop_
_entity_poly.entity_id
_entity_poly.type
_entity_poly.pdbx_seq_one_letter_code
_entity_poly.pdbx_strand_id
1 'polypeptide(L)'
;MFSITRRLFPYFKGFCSSPELILLFVYMKCRFSLSYRDLEEMMRMRGAKINHSTLQRWVIKFMPLIDQEVRKRNAQLVVAGEWMKLT
;
A
#
# COMPACT_ATOMS: atom_id res chain seq x y z
N MET A 1 -0.39 -10.15 8.28
CA MET A 1 -1.39 -9.85 7.23
C MET A 1 -1.46 -8.34 7.06
N PHE A 2 -1.40 -7.79 5.85
CA PHE A 2 -1.43 -6.33 5.64
C PHE A 2 -2.73 -5.76 6.20
N SER A 3 -2.70 -5.18 7.40
CA SER A 3 -3.90 -4.58 8.00
C SER A 3 -4.12 -3.22 7.36
N ILE A 4 -5.23 -3.09 6.63
CA ILE A 4 -5.62 -1.82 6.05
C ILE A 4 -5.91 -0.86 7.19
N THR A 5 -5.15 0.23 7.26
CA THR A 5 -5.44 1.28 8.25
C THR A 5 -6.79 1.88 7.89
N ARG A 6 -7.74 1.93 8.84
CA ARG A 6 -9.12 2.41 8.61
C ARG A 6 -9.19 3.77 7.88
N ARG A 7 -8.15 4.58 8.05
CA ARG A 7 -7.95 5.90 7.43
C ARG A 7 -7.77 5.87 5.91
N LEU A 8 -7.32 4.75 5.34
CA LEU A 8 -7.09 4.62 3.90
C LEU A 8 -8.33 4.12 3.14
N PHE A 9 -9.33 3.54 3.82
CA PHE A 9 -10.54 3.00 3.19
C PHE A 9 -11.28 3.97 2.26
N PRO A 10 -11.45 5.27 2.60
CA PRO A 10 -12.12 6.22 1.71
C PRO A 10 -11.45 6.34 0.33
N TYR A 11 -10.12 6.18 0.25
CA TYR A 11 -9.35 6.34 -0.99
C TYR A 11 -9.50 5.17 -1.95
N PHE A 12 -9.97 4.01 -1.47
CA PHE A 12 -10.23 2.83 -2.30
C PHE A 12 -11.65 2.83 -2.89
N LYS A 13 -12.53 3.74 -2.47
CA LYS A 13 -13.87 3.86 -3.06
C LYS A 13 -13.75 4.19 -4.55
N GLY A 14 -14.52 3.47 -5.38
CA GLY A 14 -14.55 3.65 -6.83
C GLY A 14 -13.56 2.78 -7.61
N PHE A 15 -12.76 1.94 -6.96
CA PHE A 15 -11.97 0.91 -7.65
C PHE A 15 -12.73 -0.41 -7.73
N CYS A 16 -12.67 -1.09 -8.88
CA CYS A 16 -13.25 -2.42 -9.07
C CYS A 16 -12.42 -3.55 -8.43
N SER A 17 -11.35 -3.21 -7.71
CA SER A 17 -10.42 -4.15 -7.10
C SER A 17 -10.45 -4.01 -5.59
N SER A 18 -10.28 -5.13 -4.88
CA SER A 18 -10.26 -5.13 -3.42
C SER A 18 -9.09 -4.25 -2.90
N PRO A 19 -9.32 -3.45 -1.85
CA PRO A 19 -8.29 -2.65 -1.19
C PRO A 19 -7.04 -3.47 -0.81
N GLU A 20 -7.23 -4.70 -0.35
CA GLU A 20 -6.17 -5.64 0.03
C GLU A 20 -5.27 -5.97 -1.16
N LEU A 21 -5.87 -6.17 -2.34
CA LEU A 21 -5.13 -6.48 -3.56
C LEU A 21 -4.30 -5.28 -4.03
N ILE A 22 -4.87 -4.08 -3.97
CA ILE A 22 -4.18 -2.84 -4.34
C ILE A 22 -2.97 -2.63 -3.40
N LEU A 23 -3.17 -2.80 -2.10
CA LEU A 23 -2.10 -2.66 -1.11
C LEU A 23 -1.01 -3.72 -1.26
N LEU A 24 -1.39 -4.98 -1.50
CA LEU A 24 -0.45 -6.06 -1.76
C LEU A 24 0.44 -5.72 -2.97
N PHE A 25 -0.16 -5.21 -4.05
CA PHE A 25 0.60 -4.80 -5.23
C PHE A 25 1.60 -3.69 -4.92
N VAL A 26 1.13 -2.60 -4.30
CA VAL A 26 1.98 -1.44 -4.00
C VAL A 26 3.11 -1.85 -3.06
N TYR A 27 2.82 -2.70 -2.06
CA TYR A 27 3.84 -3.29 -1.21
C TYR A 27 4.88 -4.08 -2.00
N MET A 28 4.46 -4.99 -2.88
CA MET A 28 5.38 -5.80 -3.67
C MET A 28 6.26 -4.92 -4.57
N LYS A 29 5.70 -3.87 -5.18
CA LYS A 29 6.44 -2.90 -5.98
C LYS A 29 7.51 -2.15 -5.18
N CYS A 30 7.21 -1.79 -3.93
CA CYS A 30 8.15 -1.11 -3.04
C CYS A 30 9.20 -2.06 -2.44
N ARG A 31 8.83 -3.31 -2.15
CA ARG A 31 9.68 -4.26 -1.43
C ARG A 31 10.65 -5.01 -2.33
N PHE A 32 10.22 -5.32 -3.53
CA PHE A 32 10.96 -6.06 -4.55
C PHE A 32 10.94 -5.18 -5.79
N SER A 33 12.11 -4.84 -6.35
CA SER A 33 12.26 -3.93 -7.50
C SER A 33 11.71 -4.51 -8.81
N LEU A 34 10.49 -5.06 -8.78
CA LEU A 34 9.79 -5.71 -9.86
C LEU A 34 9.32 -4.70 -10.89
N SER A 35 9.30 -5.12 -12.15
CA SER A 35 8.65 -4.35 -13.20
C SER A 35 7.13 -4.44 -13.06
N TYR A 36 6.40 -3.50 -13.68
CA TYR A 36 4.93 -3.56 -13.71
C TYR A 36 4.42 -4.79 -14.48
N ARG A 37 5.22 -5.32 -15.42
CA ARG A 37 4.91 -6.51 -16.21
C ARG A 37 5.06 -7.79 -15.39
N ASP A 38 6.10 -7.87 -14.56
CA ASP A 38 6.29 -9.00 -13.65
C ASP A 38 5.14 -9.06 -12.64
N LEU A 39 4.74 -7.90 -12.11
CA LEU A 39 3.63 -7.87 -11.17
C LEU A 39 2.27 -8.14 -11.84
N GLU A 40 2.06 -7.70 -13.08
CA GLU A 40 0.88 -8.09 -13.89
C GLU A 40 0.82 -9.63 -14.03
N GLU A 41 1.96 -10.26 -14.34
CA GLU A 41 2.06 -11.71 -14.46
C GLU A 41 1.80 -12.42 -13.12
N MET A 42 2.35 -11.90 -12.02
CA MET A 42 2.07 -12.43 -10.68
C MET A 42 0.60 -12.33 -10.29
N MET A 43 -0.08 -11.24 -10.65
CA MET A 43 -1.51 -11.08 -10.41
C MET A 43 -2.31 -12.05 -11.28
N ARG A 44 -1.90 -12.24 -12.54
CA ARG A 44 -2.49 -13.23 -13.44
C ARG A 44 -2.39 -14.65 -12.90
N MET A 45 -1.23 -15.04 -12.36
CA MET A 45 -1.04 -16.34 -11.70
C MET A 45 -1.95 -16.53 -10.49
N ARG A 46 -2.32 -15.44 -9.80
CA ARG A 46 -3.27 -15.44 -8.67
C ARG A 46 -4.74 -15.35 -9.11
N GLY A 47 -5.02 -15.44 -10.41
CA GLY A 47 -6.38 -15.36 -10.96
C GLY A 47 -6.92 -13.93 -11.13
N ALA A 48 -6.09 -12.90 -10.89
CA ALA A 48 -6.48 -11.51 -11.08
C ALA A 48 -5.95 -10.97 -12.41
N LYS A 49 -6.86 -10.64 -13.35
CA LYS A 49 -6.50 -10.05 -14.64
C LYS A 49 -6.44 -8.52 -14.53
N ILE A 50 -5.24 -7.97 -14.31
CA ILE A 50 -5.03 -6.53 -14.13
C ILE A 50 -3.88 -6.06 -15.03
N ASN A 51 -4.18 -5.13 -15.95
CA ASN A 51 -3.16 -4.58 -16.83
C ASN A 51 -2.09 -3.77 -16.05
N HIS A 52 -0.82 -3.87 -16.48
CA HIS A 52 0.29 -3.06 -15.93
C HIS A 52 0.01 -1.55 -15.85
N SER A 53 -0.79 -0.99 -16.77
CA SER A 53 -1.16 0.43 -16.74
C SER A 53 -2.09 0.79 -15.56
N THR A 54 -3.00 -0.11 -15.19
CA THR A 54 -3.83 0.04 -13.99
C THR A 54 -2.97 -0.03 -12.74
N LEU A 55 -2.02 -0.95 -12.73
CA LEU A 55 -1.06 -1.13 -11.66
C LEU A 55 -0.16 0.10 -11.46
N GLN A 56 0.31 0.70 -12.56
CA GLN A 56 1.05 1.95 -12.52
C GLN A 56 0.22 3.10 -11.93
N ARG A 57 -1.05 3.23 -12.33
CA ARG A 57 -1.97 4.22 -11.75
C ARG A 57 -2.16 4.04 -10.24
N TRP A 58 -2.24 2.79 -9.77
CA TRP A 58 -2.33 2.51 -8.33
C TRP A 58 -1.08 2.95 -7.59
N VAL A 59 0.11 2.68 -8.11
CA VAL A 59 1.36 3.10 -7.46
C VAL A 59 1.42 4.62 -7.37
N ILE A 60 1.15 5.33 -8.46
CA ILE A 60 1.17 6.80 -8.47
C ILE A 60 0.19 7.37 -7.43
N LYS A 61 -1.00 6.77 -7.30
CA LYS A 61 -2.04 7.26 -6.38
C LYS A 61 -1.78 6.89 -4.91
N PHE A 62 -1.47 5.63 -4.64
CA PHE A 62 -1.48 5.08 -3.29
C PHE A 62 -0.12 5.10 -2.60
N MET A 63 0.99 5.05 -3.35
CA MET A 63 2.33 5.13 -2.75
C MET A 63 2.51 6.37 -1.85
N PRO A 64 2.17 7.60 -2.26
CA PRO A 64 2.30 8.76 -1.38
C PRO A 64 1.35 8.72 -0.18
N LEU A 65 0.13 8.19 -0.34
CA LEU A 65 -0.85 8.06 0.75
C LEU A 65 -0.37 7.09 1.83
N ILE A 66 0.19 5.96 1.41
CA ILE A 66 0.76 4.94 2.30
C ILE A 66 2.00 5.51 2.99
N ASP A 67 2.91 6.16 2.25
CA ASP A 67 4.11 6.79 2.83
C ASP A 67 3.73 7.82 3.91
N GLN A 68 2.74 8.68 3.64
CA GLN A 68 2.27 9.65 4.63
C GLN A 68 1.70 8.97 5.89
N GLU A 69 0.92 7.91 5.75
CA GLU A 69 0.34 7.21 6.90
C GLU A 69 1.42 6.46 7.71
N VAL A 70 2.40 5.87 7.04
CA VAL A 70 3.57 5.24 7.69
C VAL A 70 4.38 6.27 8.46
N ARG A 71 4.67 7.44 7.87
CA ARG A 71 5.38 8.53 8.55
C ARG A 71 4.61 9.05 9.77
N LYS A 72 3.29 9.25 9.66
CA LYS A 72 2.44 9.65 10.80
C LYS A 72 2.50 8.63 11.93
N ARG A 73 2.41 7.34 11.61
CA ARG A 73 2.50 6.26 12.61
C ARG A 73 3.88 6.22 13.26
N ASN A 74 4.95 6.36 12.49
CA ASN A 74 6.31 6.37 13.03
C ASN A 74 6.55 7.58 13.93
N ALA A 75 6.08 8.77 13.55
CA ALA A 75 6.15 9.96 14.40
C ALA A 75 5.40 9.78 15.73
N GLN A 76 4.21 9.17 15.70
CA GLN A 76 3.45 8.85 16.92
C GLN A 76 4.20 7.88 17.84
N LEU A 77 4.86 6.87 17.29
CA LEU A 77 5.65 5.91 18.07
C LEU A 77 6.89 6.56 18.69
N VAL A 78 7.57 7.44 17.96
CA VAL A 78 8.70 8.22 18.49
C VAL A 78 8.25 9.09 19.66
N VAL A 79 7.17 9.85 19.47
CA VAL A 79 6.59 10.69 20.54
C VAL A 79 6.19 9.85 21.74
N ALA A 80 5.44 8.75 21.55
CA ALA A 80 5.04 7.86 22.65
C ALA A 80 6.25 7.27 23.40
N GLY A 81 7.32 6.91 22.69
CA GLY A 81 8.56 6.43 23.29
C GLY A 81 9.35 7.50 24.05
N GLU A 82 9.21 8.78 23.71
CA GLU A 82 9.74 9.91 24.50
C GLU A 82 8.91 10.15 25.76
N TRP A 83 7.57 10.13 25.68
CA TRP A 83 6.70 10.23 26.86
C TRP A 83 6.97 9.12 27.88
N MET A 84 7.22 7.89 27.42
CA MET A 84 7.57 6.76 28.30
C MET A 84 8.94 6.90 28.98
N LYS A 85 9.82 7.82 28.55
CA LYS A 85 11.11 8.09 29.22
C LYS A 85 11.03 9.18 30.29
N LEU A 86 9.91 9.92 30.34
CA LEU A 86 9.69 11.05 31.26
C LEU A 86 8.79 10.67 32.46
N THR A 87 8.45 9.39 32.59
CA THR A 87 7.75 8.76 33.72
C THR A 87 8.59 7.63 34.28
#